data_AF-A8UM27-F1
#
_entry.id   AF-A8UM27-F1
#
_cell.length_a   1.000
_cell.length_b   1.000
_cell.length_c   1.000
_cell.angle_alpha   90.00
_cell.angle_beta   90.00
_cell.angle_gamma   90.00
#
_symmetry.space_group_name_H-M   'P 1'
#
loop_
_entity.id
_entity.type
_entity.pdbx_description
1 polymer ?
#
loop_
_entity_poly.entity_id
_entity_poly.type
_entity_poly.pdbx_seq_one_letter_code
_entity_poly.pdbx_strand_id
1 'polypeptide(L)'
;MKKLHLLHLLCLFFIFFSCMKSNIDSSESEQSELSENQDIVTSASGVQYPSLDPPSHQYCGAGWGRKMCRFLSKYDGTIWTDAENYYSNFSDIKFSNFTDNEYFISFFNLDSITSYCDGWKLDETIYNGIKWNIKIKKDEFDVLKFDYEYYGTSAEIEYTITYKYEVIDGLLHFSTTEGQAYIFTPSERNYAEEFLDTGEIIYLEGCIF
;
A
#
# COMPACT_ATOMS: atom_id res chain seq x y z
N MET A 1 30.07 63.26 41.20
CA MET A 1 30.64 63.13 39.84
C MET A 1 31.67 62.01 39.79
N LYS A 2 31.26 60.74 39.62
CA LYS A 2 32.15 59.58 39.44
C LYS A 2 31.52 58.50 38.52
N LYS A 3 30.74 58.93 37.51
CA LYS A 3 30.17 58.04 36.48
C LYS A 3 30.77 58.25 35.08
N LEU A 4 31.84 59.06 34.98
CA LEU A 4 32.51 59.38 33.70
C LEU A 4 33.87 58.69 33.52
N HIS A 5 34.34 57.91 34.51
CA HIS A 5 35.62 57.19 34.42
C HIS A 5 35.49 55.70 34.04
N LEU A 6 34.27 55.14 34.03
CA LEU A 6 34.04 53.73 33.65
C LEU A 6 33.85 53.54 32.13
N LEU A 7 33.56 54.63 31.39
CA LEU A 7 33.37 54.58 29.94
C LEU A 7 34.68 54.78 29.15
N HIS A 8 35.75 55.24 29.80
CA HIS A 8 37.06 55.45 29.16
C HIS A 8 38.02 54.26 29.31
N LEU A 9 37.64 53.23 30.09
CA LEU A 9 38.38 51.97 30.19
C LEU A 9 37.87 50.92 29.18
N LEU A 10 36.74 51.17 28.50
CA LEU A 10 36.15 50.26 27.51
C LEU A 10 36.64 50.50 26.07
N CYS A 11 37.49 51.51 25.83
CA CYS A 11 37.85 51.94 24.47
C CYS A 11 39.34 51.73 24.11
N LEU A 12 40.13 51.04 24.96
CA LEU A 12 41.57 50.86 24.75
C LEU A 12 42.05 49.38 24.75
N PHE A 13 41.14 48.41 24.66
CA PHE A 13 41.47 46.99 24.46
C PHE A 13 41.09 46.45 23.08
N PHE A 14 41.02 47.32 22.07
CA PHE A 14 40.69 46.96 20.68
C PHE A 14 41.86 47.05 19.69
N ILE A 15 43.10 47.02 20.17
CA ILE A 15 44.26 47.01 19.26
C ILE A 15 45.28 46.02 19.83
N PHE A 16 45.73 45.10 18.97
CA PHE A 16 46.70 44.01 19.17
C PHE A 16 46.14 42.64 19.55
N PHE A 17 45.62 41.92 18.54
CA PHE A 17 45.93 40.52 18.17
C PHE A 17 44.97 40.16 17.02
N SER A 18 45.17 40.72 15.82
CA SER A 18 45.86 40.05 14.70
C SER A 18 45.57 38.55 14.61
N CYS A 19 44.69 38.20 13.67
CA CYS A 19 44.37 36.85 13.23
C CYS A 19 45.64 36.01 12.98
N MET A 20 45.82 34.94 13.75
CA MET A 20 46.56 33.76 13.29
C MET A 20 45.63 32.56 13.22
N LYS A 21 45.54 32.08 11.99
CA LYS A 21 44.87 30.91 11.42
C LYS A 21 44.84 29.67 12.33
N SER A 22 43.64 29.18 12.61
CA SER A 22 43.39 27.76 12.89
C SER A 22 42.68 27.17 11.68
N ASN A 23 43.35 26.25 10.97
CA ASN A 23 42.72 25.40 9.97
C ASN A 23 41.65 24.55 10.64
N ILE A 24 40.39 24.82 10.34
CA ILE A 24 39.32 23.83 10.34
C ILE A 24 38.64 24.02 9.00
N ASP A 25 38.86 23.08 8.09
CA ASP A 25 38.12 23.00 6.83
C ASP A 25 36.65 22.85 7.16
N SER A 26 35.90 23.91 6.91
CA SER A 26 34.47 23.84 6.69
C SER A 26 34.23 24.86 5.58
N SER A 27 34.52 24.41 4.36
CA SER A 27 34.23 25.13 3.14
C SER A 27 32.77 25.58 3.17
N GLU A 28 32.57 26.88 3.15
CA GLU A 28 31.42 27.47 2.49
C GLU A 28 31.30 26.84 1.10
N SER A 29 30.17 26.22 0.83
CA SER A 29 29.59 26.29 -0.51
C SER A 29 28.09 26.34 -0.34
N GLU A 30 27.60 27.56 -0.56
CA GLU A 30 26.40 27.83 -1.34
C GLU A 30 25.08 27.37 -0.73
N GLN A 31 24.43 28.37 -0.15
CA GLN A 31 23.01 28.64 -0.30
C GLN A 31 22.62 28.51 -1.79
N SER A 32 22.41 27.27 -2.23
CA SER A 32 21.79 26.93 -3.50
C SER A 32 20.28 26.96 -3.28
N GLU A 33 19.71 28.07 -3.71
CA GLU A 33 18.46 28.15 -4.46
C GLU A 33 17.49 26.97 -4.31
N LEU A 34 16.34 27.25 -3.69
CA LEU A 34 15.02 26.91 -4.20
C LEU A 34 15.01 25.90 -5.37
N SER A 35 15.16 24.61 -5.07
CA SER A 35 14.89 23.55 -6.03
C SER A 35 13.42 23.14 -5.86
N GLU A 36 12.62 23.54 -6.85
CA GLU A 36 11.23 23.16 -7.04
C GLU A 36 11.08 21.62 -7.03
N ASN A 37 10.09 21.10 -6.29
CA ASN A 37 9.57 19.73 -6.39
C ASN A 37 10.61 18.59 -6.44
N GLN A 38 11.45 18.44 -5.41
CA GLN A 38 11.98 17.11 -5.12
C GLN A 38 10.87 16.27 -4.50
N ASP A 39 10.40 15.27 -5.25
CA ASP A 39 9.35 14.35 -4.82
C ASP A 39 9.89 13.45 -3.70
N ILE A 40 9.66 13.85 -2.45
CA ILE A 40 10.19 13.17 -1.27
C ILE A 40 9.49 11.82 -1.13
N VAL A 41 10.27 10.74 -1.10
CA VAL A 41 9.78 9.40 -0.81
C VAL A 41 8.99 9.42 0.50
N THR A 42 7.71 9.09 0.41
CA THR A 42 6.80 9.02 1.56
C THR A 42 6.29 7.59 1.71
N SER A 43 6.32 7.03 2.92
CA SER A 43 5.72 5.72 3.20
C SER A 43 4.20 5.79 3.13
N ALA A 44 3.59 4.61 3.05
CA ALA A 44 2.17 4.39 3.26
C ALA A 44 1.62 5.07 4.55
N SER A 45 2.43 5.10 5.62
CA SER A 45 2.08 5.74 6.90
C SER A 45 2.35 7.26 6.94
N GLY A 46 2.65 7.89 5.81
CA GLY A 46 2.92 9.33 5.71
C GLY A 46 4.30 9.77 6.19
N VAL A 47 5.22 8.84 6.49
CA VAL A 47 6.58 9.18 6.93
C VAL A 47 7.43 9.54 5.72
N GLN A 48 8.05 10.71 5.75
CA GLN A 48 8.92 11.21 4.68
C GLN A 48 10.37 10.75 4.87
N TYR A 49 11.02 10.42 3.77
CA TYR A 49 12.41 9.97 3.69
C TYR A 49 13.17 10.87 2.70
N PRO A 50 13.65 12.05 3.14
CA PRO A 50 14.31 13.02 2.26
C PRO A 50 15.61 12.53 1.63
N SER A 51 16.19 11.45 2.17
CA SER A 51 17.44 10.85 1.69
C SER A 51 17.23 9.70 0.69
N LEU A 52 15.98 9.41 0.31
CA LEU A 52 15.65 8.35 -0.64
C LEU A 52 15.11 8.98 -1.93
N ASP A 53 15.49 8.40 -3.06
CA ASP A 53 15.06 8.83 -4.38
C ASP A 53 13.74 8.14 -4.76
N PRO A 54 12.74 8.87 -5.29
CA PRO A 54 11.50 8.27 -5.75
C PRO A 54 11.72 7.35 -6.97
N PRO A 55 10.81 6.39 -7.22
CA PRO A 55 9.61 6.10 -6.47
C PRO A 55 9.86 5.14 -5.29
N SER A 56 9.11 5.33 -4.20
CA SER A 56 9.28 4.60 -2.94
C SER A 56 9.25 3.08 -3.08
N HIS A 57 8.52 2.53 -4.06
CA HIS A 57 8.44 1.08 -4.26
C HIS A 57 9.74 0.39 -4.68
N GLN A 58 10.77 1.16 -5.08
CA GLN A 58 12.11 0.62 -5.26
C GLN A 58 12.74 0.11 -3.95
N TYR A 59 12.27 0.60 -2.80
CA TYR A 59 12.74 0.20 -1.48
C TYR A 59 11.83 -0.86 -0.83
N CYS A 60 10.95 -1.48 -1.61
CA CYS A 60 10.22 -2.67 -1.19
C CYS A 60 11.20 -3.84 -0.99
N GLY A 61 11.20 -4.47 0.19
CA GLY A 61 12.11 -5.59 0.49
C GLY A 61 13.30 -5.22 1.38
N ALA A 62 14.45 -5.85 1.16
CA ALA A 62 15.56 -5.94 2.14
C ALA A 62 15.91 -4.60 2.80
N GLY A 63 15.81 -4.55 4.13
CA GLY A 63 16.01 -3.36 4.98
C GLY A 63 14.71 -2.71 5.47
N TRP A 64 13.69 -2.60 4.60
CA TRP A 64 12.45 -1.86 4.88
C TRP A 64 11.18 -2.73 4.97
N GLY A 65 11.30 -4.01 4.59
CA GLY A 65 10.20 -4.96 4.56
C GLY A 65 9.11 -4.52 3.58
N ARG A 66 7.85 -4.77 3.92
CA ARG A 66 6.70 -4.44 3.06
C ARG A 66 6.23 -2.99 3.13
N LYS A 67 6.88 -2.14 3.93
CA LYS A 67 6.44 -0.75 4.20
C LYS A 67 6.38 0.13 2.95
N MET A 68 7.22 -0.18 1.97
CA MET A 68 7.33 0.57 0.73
C MET A 68 6.77 -0.17 -0.48
N CYS A 69 6.11 -1.31 -0.30
CA CYS A 69 5.60 -2.08 -1.43
C CYS A 69 4.28 -1.48 -1.95
N ARG A 70 4.00 -1.68 -3.25
CA ARG A 70 2.67 -1.46 -3.83
C ARG A 70 1.65 -2.41 -3.21
N PHE A 71 0.36 -2.10 -3.33
CA PHE A 71 -0.72 -2.82 -2.65
C PHE A 71 -0.58 -4.34 -2.73
N LEU A 72 -0.54 -4.91 -3.94
CA LEU A 72 -0.56 -6.37 -4.10
C LEU A 72 0.67 -7.04 -3.49
N SER A 73 1.84 -6.41 -3.60
CA SER A 73 3.07 -6.91 -2.97
C SER A 73 3.08 -6.72 -1.45
N LYS A 74 2.52 -5.61 -0.96
CA LYS A 74 2.43 -5.29 0.47
C LYS A 74 1.48 -6.24 1.20
N TYR A 75 0.33 -6.50 0.59
CA TYR A 75 -0.76 -7.29 1.16
C TYR A 75 -0.79 -8.74 0.65
N ASP A 76 0.24 -9.16 -0.05
CA ASP A 76 0.41 -10.53 -0.52
C ASP A 76 0.25 -11.57 0.60
N GLY A 77 -0.67 -12.51 0.40
CA GLY A 77 -1.01 -13.57 1.36
C GLY A 77 -1.84 -13.13 2.57
N THR A 78 -2.17 -11.84 2.71
CA THR A 78 -3.02 -11.35 3.81
C THR A 78 -4.48 -11.71 3.58
N ILE A 79 -5.19 -12.03 4.66
CA ILE A 79 -6.61 -12.40 4.66
C ILE A 79 -7.39 -11.32 5.41
N TRP A 80 -8.56 -10.98 4.86
CA TRP A 80 -9.44 -9.94 5.36
C TRP A 80 -10.86 -10.49 5.49
N THR A 81 -11.49 -10.22 6.63
CA THR A 81 -12.81 -10.75 6.97
C THR A 81 -13.75 -9.65 7.42
N ASP A 82 -15.03 -9.79 7.14
CA ASP A 82 -16.08 -8.95 7.71
C ASP A 82 -16.32 -9.38 9.16
N ALA A 83 -15.52 -8.84 10.10
CA ALA A 83 -15.62 -9.21 11.51
C ALA A 83 -16.95 -8.85 12.18
N GLU A 84 -17.74 -7.95 11.59
CA GLU A 84 -19.07 -7.61 12.12
C GLU A 84 -20.12 -8.68 11.80
N ASN A 85 -19.86 -9.57 10.85
CA ASN A 85 -20.76 -10.64 10.46
C ASN A 85 -20.02 -11.99 10.39
N TYR A 86 -20.04 -12.75 11.48
CA TYR A 86 -19.49 -14.12 11.52
C TYR A 86 -20.09 -15.07 10.46
N TYR A 87 -21.32 -14.77 10.02
CA TYR A 87 -22.02 -15.41 8.90
C TYR A 87 -22.31 -14.40 7.78
N SER A 88 -21.37 -13.50 7.50
CA SER A 88 -21.52 -12.55 6.39
C SER A 88 -21.78 -13.31 5.10
N ASN A 89 -22.72 -12.84 4.30
CA ASN A 89 -22.86 -13.29 2.92
C ASN A 89 -21.64 -12.88 2.08
N PHE A 90 -20.79 -12.00 2.59
CA PHE A 90 -19.57 -11.58 1.94
C PHE A 90 -18.42 -12.53 2.26
N SER A 91 -17.76 -13.00 1.20
CA SER A 91 -16.60 -13.86 1.28
C SER A 91 -15.41 -13.15 1.92
N ASP A 92 -14.64 -13.89 2.72
CA ASP A 92 -13.31 -13.50 3.15
C ASP A 92 -12.39 -13.31 1.93
N ILE A 93 -11.49 -12.35 2.01
CA ILE A 93 -10.67 -11.92 0.87
C ILE A 93 -9.21 -12.24 1.14
N LYS A 94 -8.53 -12.89 0.19
CA LYS A 94 -7.08 -13.06 0.19
C LYS A 94 -6.46 -12.37 -1.02
N PHE A 95 -5.41 -11.59 -0.81
CA PHE A 95 -4.63 -11.00 -1.91
C PHE A 95 -3.40 -11.85 -2.27
N SER A 96 -2.99 -11.76 -3.53
CA SER A 96 -1.81 -12.42 -4.08
C SER A 96 -1.10 -11.49 -5.06
N ASN A 97 0.22 -11.48 -5.05
CA ASN A 97 1.06 -10.65 -5.92
C ASN A 97 1.48 -11.32 -7.24
N PHE A 98 0.78 -12.38 -7.65
CA PHE A 98 1.05 -13.17 -8.86
C PHE A 98 2.34 -13.98 -8.89
N THR A 99 3.14 -14.01 -7.82
CA THR A 99 4.46 -14.70 -7.86
C THR A 99 4.31 -16.19 -8.13
N ASP A 100 3.31 -16.83 -7.52
CA ASP A 100 3.10 -18.28 -7.58
C ASP A 100 1.73 -18.66 -8.17
N ASN A 101 0.93 -17.69 -8.63
CA ASN A 101 -0.45 -17.94 -9.03
C ASN A 101 -1.02 -16.87 -9.99
N GLU A 102 -1.96 -17.24 -10.86
CA GLU A 102 -2.58 -16.32 -11.84
C GLU A 102 -3.66 -15.39 -11.22
N TYR A 103 -4.22 -15.77 -10.08
CA TYR A 103 -5.23 -15.01 -9.34
C TYR A 103 -4.57 -14.04 -8.36
N PHE A 104 -5.08 -12.81 -8.28
CA PHE A 104 -4.60 -11.76 -7.38
C PHE A 104 -5.52 -11.47 -6.21
N ILE A 105 -6.76 -11.93 -6.32
CA ILE A 105 -7.74 -11.86 -5.25
C ILE A 105 -8.51 -13.18 -5.28
N SER A 106 -8.68 -13.76 -4.10
CA SER A 106 -9.52 -14.93 -3.89
C SER A 106 -10.57 -14.61 -2.84
N PHE A 107 -11.76 -15.15 -3.04
CA PHE A 107 -12.93 -14.98 -2.22
C PHE A 107 -13.29 -16.32 -1.60
N PHE A 108 -13.44 -16.38 -0.29
CA PHE A 108 -13.72 -17.60 0.45
C PHE A 108 -14.95 -17.48 1.33
N ASN A 109 -15.85 -18.44 1.23
CA ASN A 109 -17.00 -18.55 2.12
C ASN A 109 -17.04 -19.96 2.72
N LEU A 110 -17.07 -20.04 4.05
CA LEU A 110 -17.26 -21.29 4.78
C LEU A 110 -18.69 -21.37 5.29
N ASP A 111 -19.52 -22.20 4.66
CA ASP A 111 -20.80 -22.64 5.23
C ASP A 111 -20.63 -24.00 5.91
N SER A 112 -21.48 -24.26 6.90
CA SER A 112 -21.69 -25.53 7.59
C SER A 112 -21.96 -26.74 6.69
N ILE A 113 -22.36 -26.52 5.43
CA ILE A 113 -22.71 -27.58 4.46
C ILE A 113 -21.89 -27.49 3.18
N THR A 114 -21.43 -26.29 2.78
CA THR A 114 -20.67 -26.09 1.54
C THR A 114 -19.63 -24.97 1.69
N SER A 115 -18.37 -25.27 1.42
CA SER A 115 -17.34 -24.24 1.22
C SER A 115 -17.37 -23.76 -0.23
N TYR A 116 -17.40 -22.44 -0.44
CA TYR A 116 -17.27 -21.83 -1.77
C TYR A 116 -16.00 -21.00 -1.85
N CYS A 117 -15.39 -21.03 -3.03
CA CYS A 117 -14.22 -20.25 -3.32
C CYS A 117 -14.22 -19.84 -4.80
N ASP A 118 -13.81 -18.60 -5.04
CA ASP A 118 -13.62 -18.04 -6.37
C ASP A 118 -12.35 -17.18 -6.40
N GLY A 119 -11.80 -16.96 -7.59
CA GLY A 119 -10.62 -16.14 -7.77
C GLY A 119 -10.75 -15.22 -8.97
N TRP A 120 -10.23 -14.01 -8.86
CA TRP A 120 -10.06 -13.13 -10.01
C TRP A 120 -8.61 -13.09 -10.46
N LYS A 121 -8.43 -13.21 -11.77
CA LYS A 121 -7.18 -13.04 -12.48
C LYS A 121 -7.28 -11.88 -13.47
N LEU A 122 -6.14 -11.41 -13.95
CA LEU A 122 -6.09 -10.35 -14.93
C LEU A 122 -6.51 -10.85 -16.31
N ASP A 123 -6.81 -9.88 -17.17
CA ASP A 123 -7.19 -10.08 -18.56
C ASP A 123 -8.50 -10.85 -18.73
N GLU A 124 -8.74 -11.34 -19.94
CA GLU A 124 -10.00 -11.94 -20.35
C GLU A 124 -10.14 -13.34 -19.76
N THR A 125 -11.30 -13.61 -19.15
CA THR A 125 -11.72 -14.94 -18.70
C THR A 125 -13.03 -15.30 -19.39
N ILE A 126 -13.12 -16.54 -19.88
CA ILE A 126 -14.34 -17.11 -20.46
C ILE A 126 -14.67 -18.37 -19.68
N TYR A 127 -15.82 -18.38 -19.01
CA TYR A 127 -16.30 -19.51 -18.23
C TYR A 127 -17.77 -19.78 -18.55
N ASN A 128 -18.10 -21.02 -18.90
CA ASN A 128 -19.47 -21.41 -19.28
C ASN A 128 -20.12 -20.49 -20.33
N GLY A 129 -19.32 -19.99 -21.28
CA GLY A 129 -19.77 -19.07 -22.33
C GLY A 129 -20.01 -17.63 -21.88
N ILE A 130 -19.76 -17.32 -20.60
CA ILE A 130 -19.79 -15.97 -20.04
C ILE A 130 -18.37 -15.41 -20.08
N LYS A 131 -18.23 -14.16 -20.52
CA LYS A 131 -16.95 -13.48 -20.69
C LYS A 131 -16.87 -12.22 -19.84
N TRP A 132 -15.73 -12.05 -19.17
CA TRP A 132 -15.38 -10.81 -18.48
C TRP A 132 -13.88 -10.54 -18.63
N ASN A 133 -13.47 -9.30 -18.37
CA ASN A 133 -12.08 -8.89 -18.45
C ASN A 133 -11.74 -7.98 -17.28
N ILE A 134 -10.59 -8.22 -16.65
CA ILE A 134 -10.14 -7.46 -15.48
C ILE A 134 -8.84 -6.72 -15.78
N LYS A 135 -8.83 -5.41 -15.53
CA LYS A 135 -7.68 -4.54 -15.78
C LYS A 135 -7.32 -3.73 -14.54
N ILE A 136 -6.11 -3.89 -14.02
CA ILE A 136 -5.60 -3.02 -12.95
C ILE A 136 -5.47 -1.59 -13.48
N LYS A 137 -6.11 -0.66 -12.78
CA LYS A 137 -6.04 0.78 -13.03
C LYS A 137 -5.06 1.48 -12.10
N LYS A 138 -4.91 0.97 -10.87
CA LYS A 138 -4.05 1.53 -9.86
C LYS A 138 -3.58 0.42 -8.91
N ASP A 139 -2.27 0.30 -8.72
CA ASP A 139 -1.66 -0.56 -7.70
C ASP A 139 -0.57 0.29 -7.00
N GLU A 140 -0.98 0.98 -5.94
CA GLU A 140 -0.14 1.89 -5.16
C GLU A 140 -0.14 1.45 -3.69
N PHE A 141 0.68 2.05 -2.82
CA PHE A 141 0.88 1.68 -1.41
C PHE A 141 -0.31 1.01 -0.71
N ASP A 142 -1.40 1.77 -0.55
CA ASP A 142 -2.60 1.35 0.15
C ASP A 142 -3.84 1.43 -0.73
N VAL A 143 -3.68 1.50 -2.05
CA VAL A 143 -4.81 1.64 -2.98
C VAL A 143 -4.65 0.72 -4.17
N LEU A 144 -5.57 -0.23 -4.28
CA LEU A 144 -5.76 -1.05 -5.47
C LEU A 144 -7.08 -0.64 -6.14
N LYS A 145 -7.03 -0.36 -7.45
CA LYS A 145 -8.21 -0.16 -8.29
C LYS A 145 -8.10 -0.97 -9.55
N PHE A 146 -9.20 -1.57 -9.96
CA PHE A 146 -9.28 -2.29 -11.22
C PHE A 146 -10.68 -2.21 -11.80
N ASP A 147 -10.76 -2.28 -13.12
CA ASP A 147 -12.02 -2.32 -13.86
C ASP A 147 -12.38 -3.78 -14.12
N TYR A 148 -13.67 -4.10 -13.96
CA TYR A 148 -14.29 -5.34 -14.35
C TYR A 148 -15.24 -5.04 -15.50
N GLU A 149 -14.87 -5.47 -16.70
CA GLU A 149 -15.65 -5.32 -17.92
C GLU A 149 -16.41 -6.63 -18.16
N TYR A 150 -17.73 -6.62 -18.00
CA TYR A 150 -18.58 -7.79 -18.22
C TYR A 150 -19.16 -7.77 -19.63
N TYR A 151 -19.04 -8.87 -20.37
CA TYR A 151 -19.54 -9.01 -21.75
C TYR A 151 -20.73 -9.97 -21.86
N GLY A 152 -21.01 -10.74 -20.80
CA GLY A 152 -21.99 -11.81 -20.84
C GLY A 152 -21.63 -12.84 -21.91
N THR A 153 -22.61 -13.21 -22.73
CA THR A 153 -22.40 -14.12 -23.88
C THR A 153 -22.09 -13.39 -25.18
N SER A 154 -21.88 -12.06 -25.12
CA SER A 154 -21.73 -11.20 -26.30
C SER A 154 -20.27 -10.80 -26.54
N ALA A 155 -20.02 -10.14 -27.67
CA ALA A 155 -18.72 -9.55 -27.99
C ALA A 155 -18.57 -8.12 -27.43
N GLU A 156 -19.66 -7.49 -27.00
CA GLU A 156 -19.70 -6.12 -26.52
C GLU A 156 -19.73 -6.08 -24.99
N ILE A 157 -19.21 -5.00 -24.41
CA ILE A 157 -19.26 -4.81 -22.95
C ILE A 157 -20.70 -4.46 -22.57
N GLU A 158 -21.32 -5.28 -21.72
CA GLU A 158 -22.65 -5.02 -21.16
C GLU A 158 -22.57 -3.97 -20.04
N TYR A 159 -21.60 -4.11 -19.14
CA TYR A 159 -21.33 -3.12 -18.09
C TYR A 159 -19.87 -3.11 -17.66
N THR A 160 -19.47 -2.03 -16.99
CA THR A 160 -18.15 -1.91 -16.36
C THR A 160 -18.31 -1.39 -14.94
N ILE A 161 -17.70 -2.11 -13.99
CA ILE A 161 -17.63 -1.68 -12.59
C ILE A 161 -16.17 -1.46 -12.25
N THR A 162 -15.84 -0.32 -11.65
CA THR A 162 -14.52 -0.12 -11.05
C THR A 162 -14.59 -0.51 -9.59
N TYR A 163 -13.76 -1.48 -9.21
CA TYR A 163 -13.55 -1.88 -7.83
C TYR A 163 -12.38 -1.10 -7.24
N LYS A 164 -12.51 -0.70 -5.98
CA LYS A 164 -11.46 -0.03 -5.20
C LYS A 164 -11.32 -0.73 -3.86
N TYR A 165 -10.09 -1.16 -3.57
CA TYR A 165 -9.63 -1.55 -2.25
C TYR A 165 -8.66 -0.48 -1.73
N GLU A 166 -8.86 -0.04 -0.50
CA GLU A 166 -7.99 0.94 0.14
C GLU A 166 -7.81 0.61 1.61
N VAL A 167 -6.57 0.63 2.11
CA VAL A 167 -6.31 0.39 3.53
C VAL A 167 -6.21 1.72 4.26
N ILE A 168 -7.09 1.95 5.23
CA ILE A 168 -7.15 3.16 6.05
C ILE A 168 -7.14 2.72 7.51
N ASP A 169 -6.21 3.25 8.31
CA ASP A 169 -6.08 2.94 9.74
C ASP A 169 -6.03 1.43 10.06
N GLY A 170 -5.48 0.63 9.14
CA GLY A 170 -5.35 -0.83 9.28
C GLY A 170 -6.61 -1.63 8.91
N LEU A 171 -7.66 -0.97 8.42
CA LEU A 171 -8.88 -1.60 7.91
C LEU A 171 -8.90 -1.56 6.39
N LEU A 172 -9.41 -2.62 5.76
CA LEU A 172 -9.56 -2.69 4.31
C LEU A 172 -10.94 -2.17 3.90
N HIS A 173 -10.96 -1.01 3.27
CA HIS A 173 -12.15 -0.40 2.70
C HIS A 173 -12.33 -0.87 1.26
N PHE A 174 -13.46 -1.50 0.99
CA PHE A 174 -13.91 -1.83 -0.34
C PHE A 174 -14.95 -0.81 -0.80
N SER A 175 -14.90 -0.43 -2.08
CA SER A 175 -15.97 0.33 -2.72
C SER A 175 -16.07 0.09 -4.22
N THR A 176 -17.23 0.37 -4.80
CA THR A 176 -17.47 0.29 -6.25
C THR A 176 -17.99 1.60 -6.83
N THR A 177 -17.90 1.76 -8.15
CA THR A 177 -18.54 2.88 -8.88
C THR A 177 -20.05 2.92 -8.76
N GLU A 178 -20.69 1.81 -8.39
CA GLU A 178 -22.14 1.71 -8.20
C GLU A 178 -22.58 2.05 -6.76
N GLY A 179 -21.63 2.40 -5.88
CA GLY A 179 -21.91 2.85 -4.52
C GLY A 179 -21.96 1.75 -3.47
N GLN A 180 -21.57 0.51 -3.80
CA GLN A 180 -21.35 -0.52 -2.78
C GLN A 180 -20.11 -0.15 -1.97
N ALA A 181 -20.14 -0.37 -0.65
CA ALA A 181 -19.01 -0.15 0.24
C ALA A 181 -19.04 -1.10 1.43
N TYR A 182 -17.89 -1.66 1.78
CA TYR A 182 -17.71 -2.57 2.92
C TYR A 182 -16.37 -2.31 3.60
N ILE A 183 -16.26 -2.69 4.87
CA ILE A 183 -15.03 -2.59 5.65
C ILE A 183 -14.68 -3.98 6.17
N PHE A 184 -13.45 -4.39 5.94
CA PHE A 184 -12.92 -5.67 6.41
C PHE A 184 -11.81 -5.44 7.43
N THR A 185 -11.73 -6.34 8.39
CA THR A 185 -10.65 -6.40 9.37
C THR A 185 -9.59 -7.43 8.95
N PRO A 186 -8.31 -7.22 9.30
CA PRO A 186 -7.28 -8.25 9.14
C PRO A 186 -7.68 -9.54 9.85
N SER A 187 -7.37 -10.68 9.26
CA SER A 187 -7.70 -12.01 9.78
C SER A 187 -6.47 -12.90 9.82
N GLU A 188 -6.35 -13.69 10.90
CA GLU A 188 -5.35 -14.75 11.05
C GLU A 188 -5.89 -16.12 10.64
N ARG A 189 -7.11 -16.18 10.08
CA ARG A 189 -7.70 -17.43 9.60
C ARG A 189 -6.77 -18.09 8.58
N ASN A 190 -6.60 -19.40 8.71
CA ASN A 190 -5.87 -20.21 7.76
C ASN A 190 -6.82 -21.25 7.17
N TYR A 191 -6.93 -21.24 5.86
CA TYR A 191 -7.79 -22.13 5.09
C TYR A 191 -7.00 -23.17 4.28
N ALA A 192 -5.73 -23.36 4.61
CA ALA A 192 -4.96 -24.48 4.07
C ALA A 192 -5.64 -25.81 4.42
N GLU A 193 -5.57 -26.76 3.50
CA GLU A 193 -6.25 -28.06 3.57
C GLU A 193 -6.04 -28.78 4.90
N GLU A 194 -4.83 -28.69 5.45
CA GLU A 194 -4.43 -29.32 6.71
C GLU A 194 -5.08 -28.72 7.98
N PHE A 195 -5.70 -27.54 7.88
CA PHE A 195 -6.34 -26.84 9.01
C PHE A 195 -7.87 -26.80 8.92
N LEU A 196 -8.45 -27.22 7.81
CA LEU A 196 -9.89 -27.24 7.61
C LEU A 196 -10.47 -28.58 8.10
N ASP A 197 -11.05 -28.58 9.31
CA ASP A 197 -11.81 -29.71 9.89
C ASP A 197 -13.24 -29.81 9.31
N THR A 198 -13.35 -29.62 8.00
CA THR A 198 -14.60 -29.76 7.26
C THR A 198 -14.37 -30.90 6.29
N GLY A 199 -14.94 -32.07 6.56
CA GLY A 199 -14.67 -33.32 5.83
C GLY A 199 -14.95 -33.34 4.32
N GLU A 200 -15.25 -32.19 3.71
CA GLU A 200 -15.35 -31.96 2.27
C GLU A 200 -14.83 -30.55 1.95
N ILE A 201 -13.56 -30.43 1.55
CA ILE A 201 -13.07 -29.21 0.91
C ILE A 201 -13.32 -29.39 -0.58
N ILE A 202 -14.22 -28.60 -1.13
CA ILE A 202 -14.45 -28.56 -2.57
C ILE A 202 -13.36 -27.66 -3.17
N TYR A 203 -12.38 -28.26 -3.83
CA TYR A 203 -11.41 -27.52 -4.66
C TYR A 203 -12.16 -26.84 -5.80
N LEU A 204 -12.26 -25.52 -5.74
CA LEU A 204 -12.79 -24.67 -6.81
C LEU A 204 -11.63 -23.93 -7.49
N GLU A 205 -11.79 -23.66 -8.78
CA GLU A 205 -10.80 -22.94 -9.58
C GLU A 205 -10.62 -21.52 -9.01
N GLY A 206 -9.38 -21.08 -8.75
CA GLY A 206 -9.10 -19.74 -8.22
C GLY A 206 -8.77 -19.64 -6.73
N CYS A 207 -8.79 -20.75 -6.00
CA CYS A 207 -8.41 -20.80 -4.58
C CYS A 207 -6.90 -20.85 -4.41
N ILE A 208 -6.34 -19.83 -3.80
CA ILE A 208 -4.93 -19.79 -3.38
C ILE A 208 -4.85 -20.17 -1.92
N PHE A 209 -4.84 -21.47 -1.60
CA PHE A 209 -4.49 -21.95 -0.27
C PHE A 209 -3.40 -23.00 -0.35
#